data_AF-A0A960CV81-F1
#
_entry.id   AF-A0A960CV81-F1
#
_cell.length_a   1.000
_cell.length_b   1.000
_cell.length_c   1.000
_cell.angle_alpha   90.00
_cell.angle_beta   90.00
_cell.angle_gamma   90.00
#
_symmetry.space_group_name_H-M   'P 1'
#
loop_
_entity.id
_entity.type
_entity.pdbx_description
1 polymer ?
#
loop_
_entity_poly.entity_id
_entity_poly.type
_entity_poly.pdbx_seq_one_letter_code
_entity_poly.pdbx_strand_id
1 'polypeptide(L)'
;MSASSAPTSLPNSTGAVLTGVPVVPGVRFAPVIRPGRLPALDDLDPGGEVAEADRDAEAARFIAAAAAVAARLRDRAAAATGVASEVLAATAMLAQDRAWLGAAEKRIAEGKPAVRATGAAVDQFVELFTQVGGLMAERVTDLRDIRDRVVAELSGLPEPGVPVPAEPSILCAEDLAPADTAGLDPALVVGLATTLGGPTSHTAIIARQLGIPCVVAVNGLDDVPAGTPVLIDGTRGRVTLSPEPAAAQAAVRAADELLAAMAGWTGPGATADGHPVAILANVQDGSAARAARETPAEGVGLFRTELCFLNRDTEPTVEEQTAIYAEVFEAFEGRKVVIRTLDAGSDKPLKFVGHPDEANPALGVRGIRIADGNPALLTHQLEAIAGAAARTGTAPWVMAPMIATDDEARRFAERAREYGL
;
A
#
# COMPACT_ATOMS: atom_id res chain seq x y z
N MET A 1 -6.78 -44.52 3.52
CA MET A 1 -6.81 -44.41 2.05
C MET A 1 -6.87 -42.93 1.71
N SER A 2 -5.71 -42.33 1.52
CA SER A 2 -5.59 -40.90 1.22
C SER A 2 -5.61 -40.74 -0.29
N ALA A 3 -6.67 -40.14 -0.83
CA ALA A 3 -6.74 -39.83 -2.25
C ALA A 3 -5.82 -38.63 -2.52
N SER A 4 -4.67 -38.92 -3.10
CA SER A 4 -3.81 -37.92 -3.75
C SER A 4 -4.63 -37.27 -4.87
N SER A 5 -5.01 -36.01 -4.68
CA SER A 5 -5.50 -35.18 -5.77
C SER A 5 -4.29 -34.55 -6.44
N ALA A 6 -4.03 -34.98 -7.67
CA ALA A 6 -3.06 -34.34 -8.54
C ALA A 6 -3.48 -32.87 -8.78
N PRO A 7 -2.54 -31.93 -8.94
CA PRO A 7 -2.88 -30.58 -9.34
C PRO A 7 -3.49 -30.64 -10.74
N THR A 8 -4.77 -30.28 -10.83
CA THR A 8 -5.47 -30.14 -12.11
C THR A 8 -4.88 -28.90 -12.77
N SER A 9 -3.88 -29.09 -13.63
CA SER A 9 -3.37 -28.02 -14.49
C SER A 9 -4.55 -27.47 -15.30
N LEU A 10 -4.96 -26.23 -15.02
CA LEU A 10 -5.80 -25.51 -15.97
C LEU A 10 -5.01 -25.43 -17.28
N PRO A 11 -5.56 -25.89 -18.41
CA PRO A 11 -4.91 -25.69 -19.69
C PRO A 11 -4.74 -24.19 -19.92
N ASN A 12 -3.62 -23.80 -20.53
CA ASN A 12 -3.39 -22.49 -21.14
C ASN A 12 -4.65 -22.03 -21.89
N SER A 13 -5.54 -21.33 -21.19
CA SER A 13 -6.82 -20.90 -21.72
C SER A 13 -6.59 -19.55 -22.37
N THR A 14 -6.10 -19.63 -23.61
CA THR A 14 -5.88 -18.46 -24.46
C THR A 14 -7.13 -17.58 -24.44
N GLY A 15 -7.00 -16.34 -23.99
CA GLY A 15 -8.09 -15.38 -23.86
C GLY A 15 -8.94 -15.49 -22.58
N ALA A 16 -8.57 -16.34 -21.62
CA ALA A 16 -9.25 -16.35 -20.32
C ALA A 16 -9.03 -15.03 -19.57
N VAL A 17 -10.05 -14.63 -18.82
CA VAL A 17 -10.07 -13.35 -18.13
C VAL A 17 -10.24 -13.62 -16.64
N LEU A 18 -9.22 -13.29 -15.87
CA LEU A 18 -9.30 -13.23 -14.42
C LEU A 18 -9.82 -11.84 -14.01
N THR A 19 -10.63 -11.80 -12.96
CA THR A 19 -11.22 -10.58 -12.42
C THR A 19 -10.77 -10.37 -10.98
N GLY A 20 -10.44 -9.14 -10.65
CA GLY A 20 -10.14 -8.71 -9.29
C GLY A 20 -10.65 -7.29 -9.05
N VAL A 21 -10.10 -6.65 -8.03
CA VAL A 21 -10.44 -5.30 -7.61
C VAL A 21 -9.48 -4.30 -8.29
N PRO A 22 -9.99 -3.33 -9.08
CA PRO A 22 -9.15 -2.30 -9.69
C PRO A 22 -8.58 -1.37 -8.62
N VAL A 23 -7.30 -1.01 -8.76
CA VAL A 23 -6.60 -0.12 -7.81
C VAL A 23 -6.00 1.09 -8.48
N VAL A 24 -5.20 0.88 -9.54
CA VAL A 24 -4.54 1.94 -10.31
C VAL A 24 -4.94 1.77 -11.77
N PRO A 25 -5.51 2.81 -12.41
CA PRO A 25 -5.98 2.72 -13.79
C PRO A 25 -4.80 2.59 -14.76
N GLY A 26 -5.10 2.05 -15.95
CA GLY A 26 -4.14 1.88 -17.04
C GLY A 26 -4.19 0.47 -17.64
N VAL A 27 -3.68 0.35 -18.86
CA VAL A 27 -3.69 -0.90 -19.62
C VAL A 27 -2.29 -1.22 -20.09
N ARG A 28 -1.77 -2.41 -19.76
CA ARG A 28 -0.41 -2.83 -20.11
C ARG A 28 -0.39 -4.29 -20.55
N PHE A 29 0.47 -4.60 -21.52
CA PHE A 29 0.63 -5.94 -22.08
C PHE A 29 2.10 -6.34 -22.01
N ALA A 30 2.39 -7.41 -21.27
CA ALA A 30 3.74 -7.86 -21.02
C ALA A 30 3.74 -9.32 -20.48
N PRO A 31 4.89 -10.02 -20.52
CA PRO A 31 5.03 -11.32 -19.87
C PRO A 31 4.95 -11.22 -18.35
N VAL A 32 4.44 -12.27 -17.73
CA VAL A 32 4.36 -12.40 -16.28
C VAL A 32 5.74 -12.67 -15.69
N ILE A 33 6.09 -11.92 -14.65
CA ILE A 33 7.13 -12.31 -13.70
C ILE A 33 6.48 -12.58 -12.34
N ARG A 34 7.12 -13.41 -11.54
CA ARG A 34 6.65 -13.74 -10.19
C ARG A 34 7.82 -13.65 -9.22
N PRO A 35 7.57 -13.34 -7.94
CA PRO A 35 8.60 -13.46 -6.92
C PRO A 35 9.22 -14.86 -6.94
N GLY A 36 10.52 -14.95 -6.68
CA GLY A 36 11.21 -16.23 -6.54
C GLY A 36 10.53 -17.09 -5.47
N ARG A 37 10.32 -18.39 -5.74
CA ARG A 37 9.74 -19.31 -4.75
C ARG A 37 10.66 -19.38 -3.54
N LEU A 38 10.05 -19.37 -2.36
CA LEU A 38 10.78 -19.63 -1.11
C LEU A 38 11.41 -21.03 -1.18
N PRO A 39 12.70 -21.16 -0.83
CA PRO A 39 13.35 -22.46 -0.82
C PRO A 39 12.71 -23.38 0.23
N ALA A 40 12.23 -24.55 -0.19
CA ALA A 40 11.81 -25.60 0.71
C ALA A 40 13.03 -26.39 1.18
N LEU A 41 13.38 -26.27 2.47
CA LEU A 41 14.57 -26.92 3.05
C LEU A 41 14.57 -28.45 2.85
N ASP A 42 13.39 -29.08 2.83
CA ASP A 42 13.25 -30.51 2.65
C ASP A 42 13.50 -30.97 1.20
N ASP A 43 13.27 -30.10 0.22
CA ASP A 43 13.53 -30.39 -1.20
C ASP A 43 15.00 -30.19 -1.58
N LEU A 44 15.70 -29.30 -0.87
CA LEU A 44 17.07 -28.87 -1.19
C LEU A 44 18.15 -29.69 -0.51
N ASP A 45 17.84 -30.31 0.61
CA ASP A 45 18.75 -31.21 1.31
C ASP A 45 17.95 -32.33 2.01
N PRO A 46 17.88 -33.53 1.42
CA PRO A 46 17.13 -34.66 1.97
C PRO A 46 17.73 -35.23 3.27
N GLY A 47 18.87 -34.68 3.73
CA GLY A 47 19.55 -35.08 4.95
C GLY A 47 20.87 -35.79 4.68
N GLY A 48 21.81 -35.59 5.59
CA GLY A 48 23.17 -36.15 5.58
C GLY A 48 24.06 -35.40 6.57
N GLU A 49 25.20 -36.00 6.95
CA GLU A 49 26.23 -35.33 7.74
C GLU A 49 27.38 -34.88 6.85
N VAL A 50 27.85 -33.64 7.07
CA VAL A 50 29.08 -33.12 6.49
C VAL A 50 30.26 -33.80 7.16
N ALA A 51 31.11 -34.44 6.35
CA ALA A 51 32.34 -35.07 6.81
C ALA A 51 33.23 -34.06 7.53
N GLU A 52 33.90 -34.48 8.60
CA GLU A 52 34.69 -33.58 9.47
C GLU A 52 35.71 -32.74 8.68
N ALA A 53 36.33 -33.31 7.65
CA ALA A 53 37.29 -32.63 6.78
C ALA A 53 36.69 -31.50 5.94
N ASP A 54 35.38 -31.53 5.69
CA ASP A 54 34.67 -30.56 4.82
C ASP A 54 33.92 -29.48 5.63
N ARG A 55 33.85 -29.59 6.97
CA ARG A 55 33.08 -28.68 7.82
C ARG A 55 33.58 -27.24 7.78
N ASP A 56 34.89 -27.04 7.74
CA ASP A 56 35.49 -25.70 7.64
C ASP A 56 35.15 -25.01 6.30
N ALA A 57 35.19 -25.79 5.20
CA ALA A 57 34.82 -25.29 3.88
C ALA A 57 33.32 -24.97 3.80
N GLU A 58 32.48 -25.79 4.41
CA GLU A 58 31.04 -25.57 4.47
C GLU A 58 30.68 -24.35 5.33
N ALA A 59 31.38 -24.10 6.44
CA ALA A 59 31.23 -22.90 7.24
C ALA A 59 31.64 -21.65 6.45
N ALA A 60 32.77 -21.69 5.73
CA ALA A 60 33.20 -20.60 4.86
C ALA A 60 32.17 -20.31 3.75
N ARG A 61 31.56 -21.35 3.17
CA ARG A 61 30.48 -21.24 2.17
C ARG A 61 29.25 -20.54 2.75
N PHE A 62 28.84 -20.89 3.97
CA PHE A 62 27.77 -20.22 4.70
C PHE A 62 28.05 -18.73 4.94
N ILE A 63 29.23 -18.40 5.49
CA ILE A 63 29.62 -17.01 5.76
C ILE A 63 29.65 -16.17 4.48
N ALA A 64 30.17 -16.73 3.38
CA ALA A 64 30.18 -16.06 2.08
C ALA A 64 28.76 -15.80 1.57
N ALA A 65 27.85 -16.78 1.68
CA ALA A 65 26.46 -16.63 1.27
C ALA A 65 25.73 -15.54 2.09
N ALA A 66 25.90 -15.55 3.42
CA ALA A 66 25.33 -14.52 4.29
C ALA A 66 25.88 -13.12 3.98
N ALA A 67 27.18 -12.99 3.71
CA ALA A 67 27.80 -11.73 3.32
C ALA A 67 27.29 -11.23 1.95
N ALA A 68 27.08 -12.12 0.99
CA ALA A 68 26.52 -11.78 -0.33
C ALA A 68 25.08 -11.25 -0.22
N VAL A 69 24.23 -11.93 0.56
CA VAL A 69 22.85 -11.48 0.83
C VAL A 69 22.84 -10.12 1.53
N ALA A 70 23.67 -9.93 2.55
CA ALA A 70 23.79 -8.66 3.26
C ALA A 70 24.27 -7.51 2.34
N ALA A 71 25.19 -7.79 1.42
CA ALA A 71 25.63 -6.80 0.44
C ALA A 71 24.49 -6.39 -0.49
N ARG A 72 23.74 -7.35 -1.06
CA ARG A 72 22.60 -7.05 -1.94
C ARG A 72 21.49 -6.28 -1.23
N LEU A 73 21.19 -6.60 0.03
CA LEU A 73 20.24 -5.84 0.84
C LEU A 73 20.72 -4.40 1.10
N ARG A 74 22.02 -4.18 1.35
CA ARG A 74 22.61 -2.84 1.47
C ARG A 74 22.51 -2.04 0.17
N ASP A 75 22.78 -2.67 -0.96
CA ASP A 75 22.69 -2.02 -2.28
C ASP A 75 21.24 -1.59 -2.57
N ARG A 76 20.25 -2.46 -2.25
CA ARG A 76 18.82 -2.12 -2.34
C ARG A 76 18.43 -1.01 -1.37
N ALA A 77 18.94 -1.04 -0.14
CA ALA A 77 18.67 0.01 0.84
C ALA A 77 19.19 1.38 0.37
N ALA A 78 20.34 1.41 -0.31
CA ALA A 78 20.94 2.63 -0.86
C ALA A 78 20.16 3.17 -2.08
N ALA A 79 19.48 2.30 -2.83
CA ALA A 79 18.63 2.68 -3.96
C ALA A 79 17.19 3.06 -3.55
N ALA A 80 16.76 2.69 -2.33
CA ALA A 80 15.42 2.95 -1.81
C ALA A 80 15.36 4.28 -1.00
N THR A 81 14.14 4.74 -0.69
CA THR A 81 13.92 5.94 0.12
C THR A 81 12.93 5.70 1.26
N GLY A 82 13.02 6.49 2.33
CA GLY A 82 12.10 6.44 3.46
C GLY A 82 12.18 5.13 4.24
N VAL A 83 11.04 4.70 4.80
CA VAL A 83 10.93 3.50 5.67
C VAL A 83 11.46 2.24 4.98
N ALA A 84 11.28 2.12 3.66
CA ALA A 84 11.78 0.98 2.91
C ALA A 84 13.32 0.85 2.96
N SER A 85 14.04 1.97 2.87
CA SER A 85 15.50 1.97 3.01
C SER A 85 15.94 1.57 4.41
N GLU A 86 15.27 2.09 5.45
CA GLU A 86 15.56 1.77 6.85
C GLU A 86 15.35 0.28 7.17
N VAL A 87 14.24 -0.29 6.69
CA VAL A 87 13.93 -1.72 6.86
C VAL A 87 15.00 -2.57 6.17
N LEU A 88 15.32 -2.29 4.90
CA LEU A 88 16.34 -3.05 4.16
C LEU A 88 17.72 -2.96 4.82
N ALA A 89 18.10 -1.79 5.32
CA ALA A 89 19.36 -1.60 6.03
C ALA A 89 19.39 -2.40 7.34
N ALA A 90 18.30 -2.42 8.10
CA ALA A 90 18.17 -3.20 9.32
C ALA A 90 18.23 -4.73 9.03
N THR A 91 17.54 -5.20 7.99
CA THR A 91 17.59 -6.61 7.56
C THR A 91 19.00 -7.00 7.13
N ALA A 92 19.73 -6.11 6.45
CA ALA A 92 21.12 -6.34 6.08
C ALA A 92 22.05 -6.48 7.31
N MET A 93 21.79 -5.71 8.38
CA MET A 93 22.53 -5.84 9.64
C MET A 93 22.24 -7.19 10.33
N LEU A 94 20.99 -7.63 10.34
CA LEU A 94 20.60 -8.93 10.90
C LEU A 94 21.27 -10.09 10.14
N ALA A 95 21.41 -9.99 8.81
CA ALA A 95 22.13 -10.96 8.00
C ALA A 95 23.65 -11.02 8.26
N GLN A 96 24.19 -10.13 9.08
CA GLN A 96 25.59 -10.17 9.54
C GLN A 96 25.71 -10.24 11.07
N ASP A 97 24.61 -10.55 11.75
CA ASP A 97 24.60 -10.64 13.20
C ASP A 97 25.49 -11.79 13.69
N ARG A 98 26.43 -11.48 14.58
CA ARG A 98 27.43 -12.45 15.06
C ARG A 98 26.82 -13.61 15.84
N ALA A 99 25.70 -13.39 16.54
CA ALA A 99 25.04 -14.44 17.29
C ALA A 99 24.35 -15.44 16.35
N TRP A 100 23.71 -14.94 15.29
CA TRP A 100 23.12 -15.79 14.27
C TRP A 100 24.18 -16.58 13.48
N LEU A 101 25.21 -15.89 12.97
CA LEU A 101 26.31 -16.54 12.24
C LEU A 101 26.99 -17.63 13.09
N GLY A 102 27.33 -17.32 14.35
CA GLY A 102 27.96 -18.29 15.24
C GLY A 102 27.05 -19.48 15.59
N ALA A 103 25.74 -19.28 15.67
CA ALA A 103 24.78 -20.36 15.91
C ALA A 103 24.68 -21.33 14.73
N ALA A 104 24.80 -20.83 13.49
CA ALA A 104 24.85 -21.65 12.29
C ALA A 104 26.21 -22.35 12.14
N GLU A 105 27.33 -21.64 12.34
CA GLU A 105 28.69 -22.24 12.32
C GLU A 105 28.83 -23.38 13.32
N LYS A 106 28.30 -23.23 14.54
CA LYS A 106 28.30 -24.31 15.55
C LYS A 106 27.58 -25.56 15.04
N ARG A 107 26.44 -25.40 14.39
CA ARG A 107 25.67 -26.51 13.82
C ARG A 107 26.40 -27.17 12.65
N ILE A 108 27.12 -26.39 11.85
CA ILE A 108 27.98 -26.92 10.77
C ILE A 108 29.16 -27.70 11.34
N ALA A 109 29.78 -27.20 12.41
CA ALA A 109 30.85 -27.89 13.13
C ALA A 109 30.36 -29.21 13.78
N GLU A 110 29.08 -29.32 14.11
CA GLU A 110 28.41 -30.56 14.55
C GLU A 110 28.09 -31.52 13.39
N GLY A 111 28.35 -31.13 12.14
CA GLY A 111 28.14 -31.95 10.94
C GLY A 111 26.86 -31.65 10.17
N LYS A 112 26.08 -30.61 10.53
CA LYS A 112 24.89 -30.25 9.75
C LYS A 112 25.28 -29.50 8.46
N PRO A 113 24.66 -29.80 7.31
CA PRO A 113 24.84 -29.02 6.10
C PRO A 113 24.45 -27.55 6.28
N ALA A 114 25.08 -26.62 5.55
CA ALA A 114 24.87 -25.18 5.73
C ALA A 114 23.41 -24.76 5.56
N VAL A 115 22.68 -25.38 4.62
CA VAL A 115 21.26 -25.12 4.37
C VAL A 115 20.42 -25.43 5.61
N ARG A 116 20.60 -26.62 6.22
CA ARG A 116 19.91 -27.04 7.44
C ARG A 116 20.37 -26.26 8.66
N ALA A 117 21.67 -25.95 8.76
CA ALA A 117 22.22 -25.15 9.84
C ALA A 117 21.66 -23.72 9.85
N THR A 118 21.50 -23.12 8.67
CA THR A 118 20.89 -21.79 8.48
C THR A 118 19.45 -21.78 9.00
N GLY A 119 18.61 -22.73 8.56
CA GLY A 119 17.24 -22.86 9.02
C GLY A 119 17.14 -23.05 10.53
N ALA A 120 17.87 -24.03 11.07
CA ALA A 120 17.82 -24.34 12.49
C ALA A 120 18.42 -23.24 13.40
N ALA A 121 19.35 -22.42 12.88
CA ALA A 121 19.83 -21.24 13.58
C ALA A 121 18.74 -20.16 13.65
N VAL A 122 18.06 -19.88 12.52
CA VAL A 122 16.95 -18.93 12.51
C VAL A 122 15.79 -19.39 13.40
N ASP A 123 15.41 -20.66 13.35
CA ASP A 123 14.29 -21.18 14.17
C ASP A 123 14.53 -20.96 15.68
N GLN A 124 15.77 -21.11 16.14
CA GLN A 124 16.15 -20.80 17.53
C GLN A 124 15.87 -19.34 17.91
N PHE A 125 16.22 -18.38 17.04
CA PHE A 125 15.97 -16.95 17.30
C PHE A 125 14.49 -16.59 17.14
N VAL A 126 13.78 -17.24 16.22
CA VAL A 126 12.33 -17.08 16.04
C VAL A 126 11.59 -17.49 17.31
N GLU A 127 11.93 -18.63 17.90
CA GLU A 127 11.34 -19.08 19.18
C GLU A 127 11.59 -18.06 20.30
N LEU A 128 12.84 -17.61 20.45
CA LEU A 128 13.22 -16.62 21.46
C LEU A 128 12.45 -15.30 21.29
N PHE A 129 12.41 -14.76 20.07
CA PHE A 129 11.79 -13.47 19.79
C PHE A 129 10.27 -13.52 19.94
N THR A 130 9.66 -14.66 19.57
CA THR A 130 8.22 -14.90 19.78
C THR A 130 7.89 -14.94 21.27
N GLN A 131 8.73 -15.56 22.10
CA GLN A 131 8.54 -15.62 23.55
C GLN A 131 8.68 -14.25 24.23
N VAL A 132 9.61 -13.42 23.76
CA VAL A 132 9.82 -12.05 24.28
C VAL A 132 8.63 -11.14 23.95
N GLY A 133 8.01 -11.32 22.77
CA GLY A 133 6.84 -10.55 22.37
C GLY A 133 7.14 -9.09 22.01
N GLY A 134 6.08 -8.33 21.73
CA GLY A 134 6.16 -6.92 21.34
C GLY A 134 6.99 -6.72 20.07
N LEU A 135 7.83 -5.68 20.07
CA LEU A 135 8.64 -5.28 18.92
C LEU A 135 9.64 -6.36 18.46
N MET A 136 10.02 -7.29 19.33
CA MET A 136 10.89 -8.41 18.97
C MET A 136 10.15 -9.48 18.15
N ALA A 137 8.85 -9.69 18.41
CA ALA A 137 8.05 -10.63 17.64
C ALA A 137 7.86 -10.16 16.19
N GLU A 138 7.84 -8.85 15.94
CA GLU A 138 7.74 -8.28 14.58
C GLU A 138 8.97 -8.63 13.72
N ARG A 139 10.15 -8.74 14.34
CA ARG A 139 11.42 -9.11 13.66
C ARG A 139 11.51 -10.56 13.22
N VAL A 140 10.57 -11.42 13.64
CA VAL A 140 10.53 -12.84 13.22
C VAL A 140 10.43 -12.95 11.69
N THR A 141 9.68 -12.05 11.07
CA THR A 141 9.49 -12.01 9.62
C THR A 141 10.80 -11.71 8.90
N ASP A 142 11.58 -10.76 9.42
CA ASP A 142 12.89 -10.40 8.86
C ASP A 142 13.90 -11.54 8.96
N LEU A 143 13.91 -12.26 10.10
CA LEU A 143 14.78 -13.43 10.29
C LEU A 143 14.46 -14.56 9.30
N ARG A 144 13.17 -14.78 9.01
CA ARG A 144 12.74 -15.77 8.01
C ARG A 144 13.10 -15.34 6.59
N ASP A 145 12.96 -14.06 6.25
CA ASP A 145 13.40 -13.54 4.95
C ASP A 145 14.91 -13.73 4.76
N ILE A 146 15.73 -13.45 5.78
CA ILE A 146 17.17 -13.68 5.75
C ILE A 146 17.49 -15.17 5.55
N ARG A 147 16.83 -16.06 6.31
CA ARG A 147 16.98 -17.52 6.14
C ARG A 147 16.77 -17.90 4.69
N ASP A 148 15.65 -17.47 4.11
CA ASP A 148 15.23 -17.89 2.78
C ASP A 148 16.18 -17.36 1.69
N ARG A 149 16.65 -16.11 1.81
CA ARG A 149 17.66 -15.54 0.91
C ARG A 149 19.00 -16.26 0.99
N VAL A 150 19.46 -16.59 2.20
CA VAL A 150 20.74 -17.27 2.42
C VAL A 150 20.68 -18.71 1.92
N VAL A 151 19.57 -19.40 2.16
CA VAL A 151 19.36 -20.76 1.63
C VAL A 151 19.32 -20.77 0.11
N ALA A 152 18.67 -19.78 -0.51
CA ALA A 152 18.65 -19.65 -1.97
C ALA A 152 20.06 -19.42 -2.54
N GLU A 153 20.84 -18.52 -1.93
CA GLU A 153 22.24 -18.27 -2.30
C GLU A 153 23.09 -19.55 -2.19
N LEU A 154 22.95 -20.28 -1.07
CA LEU A 154 23.65 -21.55 -0.84
C LEU A 154 23.26 -22.64 -1.85
N SER A 155 22.06 -22.56 -2.42
CA SER A 155 21.52 -23.57 -3.32
C SER A 155 21.61 -23.16 -4.79
N GLY A 156 22.17 -21.98 -5.10
CA GLY A 156 22.20 -21.43 -6.45
C GLY A 156 20.82 -21.13 -7.04
N LEU A 157 19.81 -20.94 -6.18
CA LEU A 157 18.45 -20.60 -6.59
C LEU A 157 18.31 -19.09 -6.80
N PRO A 158 17.34 -18.64 -7.61
CA PRO A 158 16.97 -17.24 -7.67
C PRO A 158 16.67 -16.69 -6.27
N GLU A 159 17.14 -15.48 -5.99
CA GLU A 159 16.87 -14.84 -4.71
C GLU A 159 15.35 -14.68 -4.49
N PRO A 160 14.84 -14.99 -3.29
CA PRO A 160 13.46 -14.71 -2.92
C PRO A 160 13.10 -13.23 -3.09
N GLY A 161 11.85 -12.99 -3.48
CA GLY A 161 11.35 -11.67 -3.80
C GLY A 161 11.32 -11.39 -5.30
N VAL A 162 11.08 -10.14 -5.67
CA VAL A 162 10.83 -9.74 -7.07
C VAL A 162 12.14 -9.73 -7.86
N PRO A 163 12.28 -10.55 -8.93
CA PRO A 163 13.44 -10.48 -9.80
C PRO A 163 13.42 -9.19 -10.62
N VAL A 164 14.61 -8.64 -10.91
CA VAL A 164 14.73 -7.54 -11.88
C VAL A 164 14.46 -8.14 -13.28
N PRO A 165 13.40 -7.72 -13.98
CA PRO A 165 13.08 -8.32 -15.26
C PRO A 165 13.98 -7.75 -16.36
N ALA A 166 14.33 -8.59 -17.34
CA ALA A 166 15.15 -8.19 -18.48
C ALA A 166 14.37 -7.35 -19.51
N GLU A 167 13.03 -7.40 -19.46
CA GLU A 167 12.12 -6.68 -20.33
C GLU A 167 10.90 -6.18 -19.53
N PRO A 168 10.17 -5.17 -20.01
CA PRO A 168 8.93 -4.71 -19.39
C PRO A 168 7.99 -5.88 -19.11
N SER A 169 7.62 -6.06 -17.84
CA SER A 169 6.94 -7.25 -17.33
C SER A 169 5.77 -6.88 -16.40
N ILE A 170 4.82 -7.80 -16.25
CA ILE A 170 3.73 -7.70 -15.27
C ILE A 170 4.05 -8.60 -14.07
N LEU A 171 4.14 -8.02 -12.88
CA LEU A 171 4.43 -8.75 -11.66
C LEU A 171 3.15 -9.35 -11.07
N CYS A 172 3.09 -10.68 -11.02
CA CYS A 172 2.01 -11.43 -10.38
C CYS A 172 2.50 -12.11 -9.10
N ALA A 173 1.90 -11.78 -7.97
CA ALA A 173 2.27 -12.33 -6.65
C ALA A 173 1.03 -12.73 -5.84
N GLU A 174 1.21 -13.53 -4.79
CA GLU A 174 0.12 -13.78 -3.82
C GLU A 174 -0.12 -12.49 -3.01
N ASP A 175 0.96 -11.95 -2.43
CA ASP A 175 1.06 -10.63 -1.81
C ASP A 175 2.49 -10.09 -2.03
N LEU A 176 2.74 -8.82 -1.73
CA LEU A 176 4.08 -8.22 -1.81
C LEU A 176 4.49 -7.63 -0.46
N ALA A 177 5.65 -8.06 0.04
CA ALA A 177 6.24 -7.49 1.24
C ALA A 177 6.79 -6.07 0.97
N PRO A 178 6.94 -5.23 2.01
CA PRO A 178 7.60 -3.92 1.86
C PRO A 178 9.00 -3.99 1.25
N ALA A 179 9.77 -5.03 1.57
CA ALA A 179 11.10 -5.23 0.99
C ALA A 179 11.05 -5.49 -0.52
N ASP A 180 10.04 -6.24 -1.00
CA ASP A 180 9.87 -6.60 -2.40
C ASP A 180 9.47 -5.41 -3.27
N THR A 181 8.72 -4.49 -2.69
CA THR A 181 8.18 -3.32 -3.39
C THR A 181 9.18 -2.16 -3.48
N ALA A 182 10.13 -2.10 -2.54
CA ALA A 182 11.19 -1.08 -2.50
C ALA A 182 12.10 -1.05 -3.74
N GLY A 183 12.23 -2.19 -4.45
CA GLY A 183 13.07 -2.34 -5.63
C GLY A 183 12.31 -2.27 -6.96
N LEU A 184 11.02 -1.93 -6.95
CA LEU A 184 10.23 -1.87 -8.17
C LEU A 184 10.62 -0.67 -9.03
N ASP A 185 11.11 -0.95 -10.23
CA ASP A 185 11.33 0.05 -11.27
C ASP A 185 10.09 0.12 -12.19
N PRO A 186 9.34 1.24 -12.23
CA PRO A 186 8.14 1.40 -13.07
C PRO A 186 8.42 1.32 -14.58
N ALA A 187 9.68 1.48 -15.01
CA ALA A 187 10.06 1.30 -16.41
C ALA A 187 10.12 -0.19 -16.81
N LEU A 188 10.36 -1.06 -15.83
CA LEU A 188 10.54 -2.50 -16.02
C LEU A 188 9.35 -3.31 -15.52
N VAL A 189 8.71 -2.89 -14.42
CA VAL A 189 7.48 -3.49 -13.91
C VAL A 189 6.31 -2.59 -14.30
N VAL A 190 5.73 -2.90 -15.45
CA VAL A 190 4.69 -2.06 -16.07
C VAL A 190 3.29 -2.39 -15.57
N GLY A 191 3.10 -3.44 -14.78
CA GLY A 191 1.80 -3.75 -14.17
C GLY A 191 1.92 -4.69 -12.97
N LEU A 192 0.93 -4.63 -12.09
CA LEU A 192 0.89 -5.38 -10.84
C LEU A 192 -0.43 -6.14 -10.69
N ALA A 193 -0.36 -7.44 -10.42
CA ALA A 193 -1.52 -8.25 -10.06
C ALA A 193 -1.23 -9.04 -8.77
N THR A 194 -2.17 -9.05 -7.82
CA THR A 194 -2.05 -9.88 -6.61
C THR A 194 -3.27 -10.74 -6.33
N THR A 195 -3.06 -11.95 -5.80
CA THR A 195 -4.14 -12.84 -5.34
C THR A 195 -4.80 -12.29 -4.07
N LEU A 196 -4.02 -11.73 -3.16
CA LEU A 196 -4.48 -11.14 -1.91
C LEU A 196 -4.48 -9.61 -1.97
N GLY A 197 -4.97 -9.00 -0.89
CA GLY A 197 -4.97 -7.56 -0.70
C GLY A 197 -6.29 -6.89 -1.08
N GLY A 198 -6.33 -5.57 -0.84
CA GLY A 198 -7.47 -4.73 -1.13
C GLY A 198 -7.03 -3.32 -1.54
N PRO A 199 -7.98 -2.41 -1.86
CA PRO A 199 -7.67 -1.06 -2.34
C PRO A 199 -6.81 -0.22 -1.38
N THR A 200 -6.73 -0.59 -0.11
CA THR A 200 -5.95 0.08 0.94
C THR A 200 -4.71 -0.71 1.39
N SER A 201 -4.41 -1.84 0.73
CA SER A 201 -3.23 -2.66 1.04
C SER A 201 -1.92 -1.91 0.75
N HIS A 202 -0.83 -2.38 1.35
CA HIS A 202 0.50 -1.82 1.11
C HIS A 202 0.87 -1.82 -0.38
N THR A 203 0.66 -2.95 -1.07
CA THR A 203 0.79 -3.09 -2.53
C THR A 203 -0.01 -2.03 -3.29
N ALA A 204 -1.26 -1.79 -2.89
CA ALA A 204 -2.11 -0.79 -3.52
C ALA A 204 -1.63 0.65 -3.31
N ILE A 205 -1.01 0.94 -2.15
CA ILE A 205 -0.42 2.25 -1.86
C ILE A 205 0.80 2.48 -2.75
N ILE A 206 1.70 1.51 -2.83
CA ILE A 206 2.92 1.63 -3.64
C ILE A 206 2.61 1.70 -5.13
N ALA A 207 1.69 0.87 -5.62
CA ALA A 207 1.25 0.94 -7.00
C ALA A 207 0.77 2.35 -7.38
N ARG A 208 0.05 3.03 -6.48
CA ARG A 208 -0.38 4.42 -6.68
C ARG A 208 0.78 5.40 -6.68
N GLN A 209 1.71 5.26 -5.73
CA GLN A 209 2.89 6.12 -5.64
C GLN A 209 3.77 6.02 -6.88
N LEU A 210 3.90 4.82 -7.43
CA LEU A 210 4.70 4.54 -8.62
C LEU A 210 3.92 4.72 -9.93
N GLY A 211 2.61 4.95 -9.87
CA GLY A 211 1.75 5.06 -11.06
C GLY A 211 1.66 3.78 -11.90
N ILE A 212 1.87 2.60 -11.28
CA ILE A 212 1.85 1.31 -11.97
C ILE A 212 0.41 0.76 -11.99
N PRO A 213 -0.17 0.46 -13.17
CA PRO A 213 -1.50 -0.17 -13.27
C PRO A 213 -1.61 -1.42 -12.41
N CYS A 214 -2.67 -1.52 -11.61
CA CYS A 214 -2.75 -2.52 -10.55
C CYS A 214 -4.15 -3.08 -10.34
N VAL A 215 -4.22 -4.41 -10.21
CA VAL A 215 -5.42 -5.17 -9.85
C VAL A 215 -5.09 -6.10 -8.68
N VAL A 216 -5.86 -6.06 -7.60
CA VAL A 216 -5.64 -6.92 -6.42
C VAL A 216 -6.81 -7.89 -6.26
N ALA A 217 -6.72 -8.85 -5.34
CA ALA A 217 -7.76 -9.85 -5.11
C ALA A 217 -8.16 -10.63 -6.39
N VAL A 218 -7.17 -11.00 -7.22
CA VAL A 218 -7.40 -11.72 -8.48
C VAL A 218 -7.43 -13.22 -8.24
N ASN A 219 -8.61 -13.82 -8.35
CA ASN A 219 -8.77 -15.26 -8.19
C ASN A 219 -8.14 -16.03 -9.37
N GLY A 220 -7.43 -17.11 -9.08
CA GLY A 220 -6.77 -17.96 -10.10
C GLY A 220 -5.47 -17.40 -10.65
N LEU A 221 -4.97 -16.29 -10.09
CA LEU A 221 -3.69 -15.69 -10.50
C LEU A 221 -2.51 -16.64 -10.21
N ASP A 222 -2.62 -17.47 -9.17
CA ASP A 222 -1.55 -18.38 -8.77
C ASP A 222 -1.26 -19.51 -9.76
N ASP A 223 -2.21 -19.83 -10.62
CA ASP A 223 -2.05 -20.83 -11.65
C ASP A 223 -1.36 -20.27 -12.91
N VAL A 224 -1.14 -18.95 -12.99
CA VAL A 224 -0.51 -18.30 -14.14
C VAL A 224 1.02 -18.47 -14.07
N PRO A 225 1.65 -19.16 -15.05
CA PRO A 225 3.09 -19.35 -15.07
C PRO A 225 3.84 -18.06 -15.40
N ALA A 226 5.07 -17.93 -14.87
CA ALA A 226 6.01 -16.91 -15.34
C ALA A 226 6.29 -17.06 -16.85
N GLY A 227 6.49 -15.94 -17.54
CA GLY A 227 6.64 -15.85 -18.99
C GLY A 227 5.31 -15.81 -19.76
N THR A 228 4.17 -16.06 -19.11
CA THR A 228 2.86 -15.99 -19.78
C THR A 228 2.57 -14.56 -20.22
N PRO A 229 2.27 -14.28 -21.49
CA PRO A 229 1.88 -12.94 -21.92
C PRO A 229 0.49 -12.60 -21.36
N VAL A 230 0.36 -11.49 -20.66
CA VAL A 230 -0.92 -11.06 -20.08
C VAL A 230 -1.19 -9.59 -20.36
N LEU A 231 -2.48 -9.26 -20.56
CA LEU A 231 -2.97 -7.89 -20.64
C LEU A 231 -3.67 -7.55 -19.33
N ILE A 232 -3.13 -6.59 -18.60
CA ILE A 232 -3.76 -6.04 -17.38
C ILE A 232 -4.54 -4.79 -17.74
N ASP A 233 -5.79 -4.70 -17.28
CA ASP A 233 -6.65 -3.52 -17.31
C ASP A 233 -6.95 -3.14 -15.85
N GLY A 234 -6.10 -2.25 -15.31
CA GLY A 234 -6.21 -1.73 -13.95
C GLY A 234 -7.43 -0.83 -13.72
N THR A 235 -8.07 -0.38 -14.80
CA THR A 235 -9.30 0.43 -14.74
C THR A 235 -10.53 -0.46 -14.52
N ARG A 236 -10.59 -1.62 -15.21
CA ARG A 236 -11.71 -2.57 -15.11
C ARG A 236 -11.47 -3.72 -14.13
N GLY A 237 -10.26 -3.85 -13.58
CA GLY A 237 -9.92 -4.94 -12.67
C GLY A 237 -9.78 -6.29 -13.38
N ARG A 238 -9.23 -6.31 -14.60
CA ARG A 238 -9.16 -7.52 -15.44
C ARG A 238 -7.72 -7.88 -15.78
N VAL A 239 -7.42 -9.18 -15.77
CA VAL A 239 -6.16 -9.76 -16.27
C VAL A 239 -6.51 -10.79 -17.34
N THR A 240 -6.15 -10.51 -18.60
CA THR A 240 -6.42 -11.41 -19.73
C THR A 240 -5.19 -12.24 -20.03
N LEU A 241 -5.33 -13.56 -20.00
CA LEU A 241 -4.24 -14.51 -20.19
C LEU A 241 -4.05 -14.84 -21.67
N SER A 242 -2.80 -14.76 -22.15
CA SER A 242 -2.41 -15.04 -23.53
C SER A 242 -3.38 -14.46 -24.57
N PRO A 243 -3.67 -13.14 -24.55
CA PRO A 243 -4.50 -12.51 -25.56
C PRO A 243 -3.80 -12.54 -26.93
N GLU A 244 -4.57 -12.32 -27.99
CA GLU A 244 -3.98 -12.09 -29.31
C GLU A 244 -3.09 -10.83 -29.25
N PRO A 245 -1.79 -10.91 -29.58
CA PRO A 245 -0.85 -9.82 -29.35
C PRO A 245 -1.20 -8.50 -30.06
N ALA A 246 -1.72 -8.54 -31.29
CA ALA A 246 -2.06 -7.32 -32.01
C ALA A 246 -3.25 -6.58 -31.36
N ALA A 247 -4.26 -7.31 -30.91
CA ALA A 247 -5.40 -6.79 -30.16
C ALA A 247 -4.99 -6.25 -28.79
N ALA A 248 -4.11 -6.95 -28.07
CA ALA A 248 -3.59 -6.50 -26.78
C ALA A 248 -2.79 -5.19 -26.92
N GLN A 249 -1.90 -5.11 -27.91
CA GLN A 249 -1.14 -3.89 -28.19
C GLN A 249 -2.03 -2.73 -28.67
N ALA A 250 -3.09 -3.02 -29.45
CA ALA A 250 -4.07 -2.02 -29.83
C ALA A 250 -4.83 -1.47 -28.61
N ALA A 251 -5.18 -2.33 -27.65
CA ALA A 251 -5.81 -1.92 -26.40
C ALA A 251 -4.89 -1.03 -25.55
N VAL A 252 -3.59 -1.35 -25.47
CA VAL A 252 -2.59 -0.50 -24.78
C VAL A 252 -2.50 0.87 -25.45
N ARG A 253 -2.34 0.92 -26.78
CA ARG A 253 -2.27 2.19 -27.53
C ARG A 253 -3.52 3.04 -27.34
N ALA A 254 -4.71 2.45 -27.45
CA ALA A 254 -5.97 3.15 -27.26
C ALA A 254 -6.12 3.71 -25.83
N ALA A 255 -5.64 2.98 -24.83
CA ALA A 255 -5.62 3.45 -23.44
C ALA A 255 -4.64 4.61 -23.25
N ASP A 256 -3.44 4.55 -23.83
CA ASP A 256 -2.45 5.62 -23.76
C ASP A 256 -2.91 6.89 -24.50
N GLU A 257 -3.54 6.74 -25.67
CA GLU A 257 -4.16 7.85 -26.42
C GLU A 257 -5.28 8.52 -25.61
N LEU A 258 -6.14 7.73 -24.99
CA LEU A 258 -7.19 8.25 -24.11
C LEU A 258 -6.59 8.99 -22.91
N LEU A 259 -5.55 8.43 -22.29
CA LEU A 259 -4.89 9.03 -21.12
C LEU A 259 -4.20 10.35 -21.51
N ALA A 260 -3.56 10.41 -22.69
CA ALA A 260 -3.00 11.64 -23.23
C ALA A 260 -4.08 12.69 -23.54
N ALA A 261 -5.21 12.27 -24.12
CA ALA A 261 -6.35 13.16 -24.36
C ALA A 261 -6.94 13.70 -23.05
N MET A 262 -7.06 12.86 -22.02
CA MET A 262 -7.52 13.26 -20.69
C MET A 262 -6.53 14.22 -20.00
N ALA A 263 -5.23 13.99 -20.12
CA ALA A 263 -4.20 14.87 -19.58
C ALA A 263 -4.22 16.27 -20.22
N GLY A 264 -4.69 16.36 -21.48
CA GLY A 264 -4.88 17.64 -22.18
C GLY A 264 -6.21 18.36 -21.87
N TRP A 265 -7.10 17.78 -21.05
CA TRP A 265 -8.36 18.42 -20.69
C TRP A 265 -8.13 19.60 -19.75
N THR A 266 -8.68 20.76 -20.10
CA THR A 266 -8.53 22.01 -19.32
C THR A 266 -9.85 22.56 -18.78
N GLY A 267 -10.93 21.80 -18.91
CA GLY A 267 -12.28 22.25 -18.54
C GLY A 267 -12.87 23.31 -19.48
N PRO A 268 -14.05 23.87 -19.11
CA PRO A 268 -14.89 23.49 -17.97
C PRO A 268 -15.53 22.10 -18.14
N GLY A 269 -16.07 21.52 -17.06
CA GLY A 269 -16.81 20.27 -17.14
C GLY A 269 -18.15 20.44 -17.85
N ALA A 270 -18.37 19.65 -18.90
CA ALA A 270 -19.64 19.61 -19.61
C ALA A 270 -19.88 18.25 -20.27
N THR A 271 -21.15 17.88 -20.44
CA THR A 271 -21.57 16.73 -21.26
C THR A 271 -21.41 17.03 -22.75
N ALA A 272 -21.55 16.02 -23.61
CA ALA A 272 -21.40 16.17 -25.07
C ALA A 272 -22.44 17.12 -25.71
N ASP A 273 -23.60 17.31 -25.06
CA ASP A 273 -24.65 18.27 -25.45
C ASP A 273 -24.51 19.63 -24.74
N GLY A 274 -23.44 19.84 -23.97
CA GLY A 274 -23.08 21.13 -23.37
C GLY A 274 -23.70 21.42 -22.01
N HIS A 275 -24.31 20.44 -21.34
CA HIS A 275 -24.81 20.63 -19.97
C HIS A 275 -23.62 20.78 -19.01
N PRO A 276 -23.50 21.91 -18.27
CA PRO A 276 -22.37 22.14 -17.38
C PRO A 276 -22.42 21.21 -16.16
N VAL A 277 -21.29 20.60 -15.84
CA VAL A 277 -21.11 19.71 -14.68
C VAL A 277 -19.84 20.15 -13.94
N ALA A 278 -20.01 20.66 -12.72
CA ALA A 278 -18.87 21.15 -11.95
C ALA A 278 -17.92 20.00 -11.57
N ILE A 279 -16.65 20.11 -11.96
CA ILE A 279 -15.59 19.19 -11.56
C ILE A 279 -14.84 19.80 -10.37
N LEU A 280 -15.08 19.27 -9.18
CA LEU A 280 -14.54 19.81 -7.92
C LEU A 280 -13.57 18.83 -7.26
N ALA A 281 -12.53 19.36 -6.62
CA ALA A 281 -11.53 18.58 -5.90
C ALA A 281 -12.00 18.18 -4.50
N ASN A 282 -11.53 17.02 -4.05
CA ASN A 282 -11.62 16.61 -2.65
C ASN A 282 -10.25 16.78 -2.01
N VAL A 283 -10.17 17.53 -0.91
CA VAL A 283 -8.90 17.89 -0.25
C VAL A 283 -9.00 17.70 1.26
N GLN A 284 -7.86 17.65 1.93
CA GLN A 284 -7.76 17.44 3.38
C GLN A 284 -6.81 18.41 4.09
N ASP A 285 -6.04 19.21 3.34
CA ASP A 285 -5.12 20.23 3.84
C ASP A 285 -4.78 21.25 2.74
N GLY A 286 -4.06 22.31 3.12
CA GLY A 286 -3.62 23.36 2.20
C GLY A 286 -2.65 22.88 1.10
N SER A 287 -1.84 21.85 1.36
CA SER A 287 -0.91 21.31 0.36
C SER A 287 -1.65 20.60 -0.78
N ALA A 288 -2.63 19.77 -0.42
CA ALA A 288 -3.53 19.11 -1.36
C ALA A 288 -4.39 20.13 -2.12
N ALA A 289 -4.83 21.20 -1.46
CA ALA A 289 -5.56 22.28 -2.11
C ALA A 289 -4.71 23.03 -3.16
N ARG A 290 -3.46 23.39 -2.82
CA ARG A 290 -2.52 23.99 -3.77
C ARG A 290 -2.23 23.07 -4.96
N ALA A 291 -1.98 21.78 -4.71
CA ALA A 291 -1.80 20.80 -5.79
C ALA A 291 -3.05 20.66 -6.67
N ALA A 292 -4.25 20.65 -6.08
CA ALA A 292 -5.50 20.58 -6.84
C ALA A 292 -5.76 21.86 -7.67
N ARG A 293 -5.28 23.03 -7.23
CA ARG A 293 -5.42 24.29 -7.96
C ARG A 293 -4.65 24.30 -9.28
N GLU A 294 -3.59 23.51 -9.40
CA GLU A 294 -2.83 23.29 -10.64
C GLU A 294 -3.54 22.36 -11.63
N THR A 295 -4.72 21.82 -11.25
CA THR A 295 -5.56 21.00 -12.11
C THR A 295 -6.75 21.81 -12.64
N PRO A 296 -7.51 21.30 -13.62
CA PRO A 296 -8.73 21.97 -14.10
C PRO A 296 -9.90 21.99 -13.10
N ALA A 297 -9.69 21.62 -11.83
CA ALA A 297 -10.73 21.64 -10.80
C ALA A 297 -11.32 23.06 -10.62
N GLU A 298 -12.65 23.15 -10.73
CA GLU A 298 -13.42 24.39 -10.69
C GLU A 298 -13.63 24.91 -9.25
N GLY A 299 -13.21 24.14 -8.25
CA GLY A 299 -13.35 24.44 -6.84
C GLY A 299 -13.05 23.22 -5.97
N VAL A 300 -13.38 23.32 -4.68
CA VAL A 300 -13.35 22.23 -3.71
C VAL A 300 -14.78 21.78 -3.41
N GLY A 301 -15.07 20.52 -3.70
CA GLY A 301 -16.38 19.90 -3.47
C GLY A 301 -16.49 19.22 -2.13
N LEU A 302 -15.34 18.90 -1.52
CA LEU A 302 -15.24 18.36 -0.18
C LEU A 302 -13.86 18.67 0.42
N PHE A 303 -13.82 19.57 1.39
CA PHE A 303 -12.70 19.73 2.30
C PHE A 303 -12.98 18.95 3.58
N ARG A 304 -12.20 17.88 3.75
CA ARG A 304 -12.19 16.97 4.91
C ARG A 304 -11.37 17.57 6.04
N THR A 305 -11.99 17.85 7.18
CA THR A 305 -11.31 18.51 8.31
C THR A 305 -10.64 17.54 9.27
N GLU A 306 -10.77 16.21 9.09
CA GLU A 306 -10.32 15.22 10.09
C GLU A 306 -8.82 15.33 10.38
N LEU A 307 -8.00 15.67 9.38
CA LEU A 307 -6.55 15.84 9.56
C LEU A 307 -6.20 16.96 10.56
N CYS A 308 -7.10 17.93 10.75
CA CYS A 308 -6.94 18.96 11.78
C CYS A 308 -7.05 18.38 13.21
N PHE A 309 -7.73 17.24 13.40
CA PHE A 309 -8.00 16.69 14.73
C PHE A 309 -7.25 15.39 15.01
N LEU A 310 -6.98 14.59 13.97
CA LEU A 310 -6.32 13.30 14.09
C LEU A 310 -4.88 13.46 14.62
N ASN A 311 -4.44 12.46 15.41
CA ASN A 311 -3.11 12.41 16.05
C ASN A 311 -2.79 13.56 17.02
N ARG A 312 -3.79 14.37 17.43
CA ARG A 312 -3.61 15.38 18.49
C ARG A 312 -3.98 14.81 19.86
N ASP A 313 -3.21 15.20 20.87
CA ASP A 313 -3.48 14.84 22.27
C ASP A 313 -4.59 15.69 22.87
N THR A 314 -4.77 16.92 22.37
CA THR A 314 -5.81 17.87 22.77
C THR A 314 -6.55 18.43 21.56
N GLU A 315 -7.77 18.93 21.77
CA GLU A 315 -8.53 19.61 20.72
C GLU A 315 -7.74 20.81 20.18
N PRO A 316 -7.62 20.98 18.84
CA PRO A 316 -6.99 22.16 18.27
C PRO A 316 -7.82 23.41 18.57
N THR A 317 -7.13 24.49 18.93
CA THR A 317 -7.77 25.77 19.23
C THR A 317 -8.49 26.35 18.00
N VAL A 318 -9.47 27.22 18.23
CA VAL A 318 -10.19 27.94 17.16
C VAL A 318 -9.21 28.66 16.22
N GLU A 319 -8.15 29.25 16.77
CA GLU A 319 -7.14 29.97 15.99
C GLU A 319 -6.31 29.02 15.10
N GLU A 320 -5.90 27.86 15.62
CA GLU A 320 -5.20 26.84 14.83
C GLU A 320 -6.08 26.27 13.72
N GLN A 321 -7.34 25.96 14.04
CA GLN A 321 -8.32 25.52 13.05
C GLN A 321 -8.53 26.59 11.98
N THR A 322 -8.68 27.86 12.37
CA THR A 322 -8.83 29.01 11.46
C THR A 322 -7.66 29.11 10.51
N ALA A 323 -6.42 29.00 11.02
CA ALA A 323 -5.22 29.05 10.21
C ALA A 323 -5.18 27.91 9.17
N ILE A 324 -5.50 26.68 9.58
CA ILE A 324 -5.52 25.50 8.71
C ILE A 324 -6.60 25.63 7.63
N TYR A 325 -7.80 26.07 7.99
CA TYR A 325 -8.91 26.22 7.04
C TYR A 325 -8.64 27.35 6.03
N ALA A 326 -8.02 28.44 6.48
CA ALA A 326 -7.66 29.56 5.62
C ALA A 326 -6.69 29.16 4.50
N GLU A 327 -5.75 28.24 4.73
CA GLU A 327 -4.86 27.77 3.67
C GLU A 327 -5.61 27.16 2.47
N VAL A 328 -6.69 26.43 2.73
CA VAL A 328 -7.52 25.82 1.68
C VAL A 328 -8.37 26.88 0.97
N PHE A 329 -8.91 27.84 1.74
CA PHE A 329 -9.72 28.94 1.20
C PHE A 329 -8.87 29.85 0.29
N GLU A 330 -7.66 30.21 0.72
CA GLU A 330 -6.69 30.99 -0.06
C GLU A 330 -6.28 30.27 -1.36
N ALA A 331 -6.01 28.97 -1.30
CA ALA A 331 -5.68 28.18 -2.49
C ALA A 331 -6.82 28.17 -3.53
N PHE A 332 -8.06 28.29 -3.07
CA PHE A 332 -9.26 28.33 -3.91
C PHE A 332 -9.94 29.70 -3.97
N GLU A 333 -9.20 30.80 -3.81
CA GLU A 333 -9.75 32.16 -3.86
C GLU A 333 -10.60 32.38 -5.13
N GLY A 334 -11.79 32.96 -4.93
CA GLY A 334 -12.78 33.22 -5.97
C GLY A 334 -13.52 31.98 -6.51
N ARG A 335 -13.23 30.78 -5.99
CA ARG A 335 -13.88 29.52 -6.41
C ARG A 335 -14.70 28.91 -5.27
N LYS A 336 -15.59 28.00 -5.63
CA LYS A 336 -16.44 27.29 -4.66
C LYS A 336 -15.56 26.46 -3.72
N VAL A 337 -15.79 26.56 -2.41
CA VAL A 337 -15.20 25.67 -1.41
C VAL A 337 -16.30 25.12 -0.52
N VAL A 338 -16.42 23.79 -0.47
CA VAL A 338 -17.32 23.10 0.45
C VAL A 338 -16.51 22.48 1.57
N ILE A 339 -16.67 22.97 2.79
CA ILE A 339 -16.03 22.45 4.00
C ILE A 339 -17.00 21.55 4.76
N ARG A 340 -16.53 20.35 5.12
CA ARG A 340 -17.29 19.41 5.92
C ARG A 340 -16.81 19.46 7.36
N THR A 341 -17.75 19.59 8.30
CA THR A 341 -17.43 19.45 9.73
C THR A 341 -16.91 18.05 10.05
N LEU A 342 -16.31 17.89 11.23
CA LEU A 342 -15.57 16.70 11.62
C LEU A 342 -16.37 15.38 11.47
N ASP A 343 -15.88 14.45 10.66
CA ASP A 343 -16.37 13.06 10.53
C ASP A 343 -15.40 12.08 11.20
N ALA A 344 -15.42 12.09 12.54
CA ALA A 344 -14.71 11.11 13.36
C ALA A 344 -15.69 10.05 13.92
N GLY A 345 -15.16 8.98 14.50
CA GLY A 345 -15.89 7.87 15.12
C GLY A 345 -14.91 6.96 15.87
N SER A 346 -15.40 5.85 16.41
CA SER A 346 -14.61 4.88 17.20
C SER A 346 -13.52 4.17 16.37
N ASP A 347 -13.60 4.17 15.04
CA ASP A 347 -12.55 3.72 14.11
C ASP A 347 -11.42 4.75 13.90
N LYS A 348 -11.67 6.01 14.28
CA LYS A 348 -10.73 7.15 14.21
C LYS A 348 -10.76 7.92 15.53
N PRO A 349 -10.31 7.29 16.64
CA PRO A 349 -10.50 7.85 17.97
C PRO A 349 -9.76 9.18 18.13
N LEU A 350 -10.49 10.18 18.62
CA LEU A 350 -9.93 11.46 19.06
C LEU A 350 -9.53 11.30 20.53
N LYS A 351 -8.24 11.45 20.85
CA LYS A 351 -7.70 11.17 22.20
C LYS A 351 -8.35 12.01 23.30
N PHE A 352 -8.84 13.20 22.96
CA PHE A 352 -9.47 14.17 23.85
C PHE A 352 -11.00 14.05 23.91
N VAL A 353 -11.60 13.13 23.16
CA VAL A 353 -13.04 12.86 23.17
C VAL A 353 -13.26 11.48 23.77
N GLY A 354 -14.13 11.37 24.77
CA GLY A 354 -14.54 10.07 25.29
C GLY A 354 -15.38 9.33 24.23
N HIS A 355 -14.86 8.23 23.70
CA HIS A 355 -15.60 7.35 22.80
C HIS A 355 -16.11 6.15 23.62
N PRO A 356 -17.43 5.85 23.61
CA PRO A 356 -17.91 4.61 24.19
C PRO A 356 -17.38 3.42 23.39
N ASP A 357 -17.12 2.31 24.07
CA ASP A 357 -16.83 1.04 23.40
C ASP A 357 -18.09 0.56 22.68
N GLU A 358 -18.04 0.51 21.35
CA GLU A 358 -19.16 0.15 20.49
C GLU A 358 -18.89 -1.15 19.75
N ALA A 359 -19.89 -2.04 19.71
CA ALA A 359 -19.79 -3.29 18.96
C ALA A 359 -19.66 -3.06 17.44
N ASN A 360 -20.17 -1.93 16.93
CA ASN A 360 -20.04 -1.54 15.52
C ASN A 360 -19.85 -0.02 15.36
N PRO A 361 -18.59 0.44 15.28
CA PRO A 361 -18.25 1.86 15.08
C PRO A 361 -18.90 2.50 13.84
N ALA A 362 -19.12 1.73 12.77
CA ALA A 362 -19.68 2.26 11.53
C ALA A 362 -21.16 2.69 11.68
N LEU A 363 -21.89 2.09 12.63
CA LEU A 363 -23.29 2.37 12.94
C LEU A 363 -23.48 3.18 14.23
N GLY A 364 -22.39 3.53 14.92
CA GLY A 364 -22.41 4.15 16.24
C GLY A 364 -22.34 5.68 16.23
N VAL A 365 -21.74 6.24 17.30
CA VAL A 365 -21.57 7.68 17.51
C VAL A 365 -20.43 8.21 16.63
N ARG A 366 -20.82 8.77 15.47
CA ARG A 366 -19.88 9.32 14.48
C ARG A 366 -20.44 10.54 13.75
N GLY A 367 -19.57 11.31 13.13
CA GLY A 367 -19.94 12.52 12.38
C GLY A 367 -20.61 13.56 13.27
N ILE A 368 -21.74 14.11 12.81
CA ILE A 368 -22.49 15.14 13.55
C ILE A 368 -22.87 14.72 14.98
N ARG A 369 -23.06 13.42 15.23
CA ARG A 369 -23.49 12.86 16.52
C ARG A 369 -22.42 12.93 17.60
N ILE A 370 -21.15 13.09 17.23
CA ILE A 370 -20.07 13.32 18.21
C ILE A 370 -20.35 14.59 19.02
N ALA A 371 -20.97 15.59 18.38
CA ALA A 371 -21.31 16.85 19.02
C ALA A 371 -22.41 16.68 20.10
N ASP A 372 -23.19 15.60 20.09
CA ASP A 372 -24.23 15.37 21.12
C ASP A 372 -23.60 15.13 22.50
N GLY A 373 -22.47 14.40 22.53
CA GLY A 373 -21.67 14.22 23.75
C GLY A 373 -20.65 15.34 24.00
N ASN A 374 -20.30 16.11 22.97
CA ASN A 374 -19.24 17.12 23.01
C ASN A 374 -19.63 18.39 22.22
N PRO A 375 -20.62 19.19 22.68
CA PRO A 375 -21.16 20.30 21.89
C PRO A 375 -20.13 21.40 21.56
N ALA A 376 -19.08 21.51 22.39
CA ALA A 376 -18.00 22.48 22.19
C ALA A 376 -17.24 22.24 20.87
N LEU A 377 -17.03 20.98 20.46
CA LEU A 377 -16.29 20.66 19.23
C LEU A 377 -16.91 21.32 17.99
N LEU A 378 -18.23 21.15 17.83
CA LEU A 378 -18.94 21.74 16.71
C LEU A 378 -18.95 23.28 16.80
N THR A 379 -19.09 23.81 18.01
CA THR A 379 -19.10 25.25 18.28
C THR A 379 -17.76 25.89 17.87
N HIS A 380 -16.64 25.37 18.39
CA HIS A 380 -15.30 25.83 18.05
C HIS A 380 -14.98 25.66 16.57
N GLN A 381 -15.44 24.55 15.96
CA GLN A 381 -15.21 24.31 14.54
C GLN A 381 -15.96 25.33 13.67
N LEU A 382 -17.24 25.61 13.95
CA LEU A 382 -17.99 26.62 13.19
C LEU A 382 -17.41 28.02 13.38
N GLU A 383 -16.97 28.35 14.60
CA GLU A 383 -16.26 29.60 14.88
C GLU A 383 -14.98 29.73 14.05
N ALA A 384 -14.19 28.65 13.96
CA ALA A 384 -12.96 28.63 13.17
C ALA A 384 -13.22 28.72 11.66
N ILE A 385 -14.29 28.10 11.16
CA ILE A 385 -14.69 28.22 9.76
C ILE A 385 -15.08 29.66 9.43
N ALA A 386 -15.85 30.31 10.30
CA ALA A 386 -16.21 31.72 10.15
C ALA A 386 -14.99 32.65 10.25
N GLY A 387 -14.06 32.37 11.16
CA GLY A 387 -12.78 33.09 11.26
C GLY A 387 -11.97 32.98 9.97
N ALA A 388 -11.88 31.80 9.39
CA ALA A 388 -11.18 31.58 8.12
C ALA A 388 -11.87 32.26 6.93
N ALA A 389 -13.21 32.22 6.90
CA ALA A 389 -14.01 32.92 5.90
C ALA A 389 -13.78 34.44 5.96
N ALA A 390 -13.83 35.04 7.16
CA ALA A 390 -13.58 36.45 7.38
C ALA A 390 -12.16 36.87 7.02
N ARG A 391 -11.15 36.06 7.41
CA ARG A 391 -9.73 36.33 7.11
C ARG A 391 -9.44 36.34 5.61
N THR A 392 -10.07 35.44 4.86
CA THR A 392 -9.77 35.22 3.43
C THR A 392 -10.74 35.92 2.49
N GLY A 393 -11.86 36.44 3.01
CA GLY A 393 -12.97 36.95 2.20
C GLY A 393 -13.73 35.87 1.43
N THR A 394 -13.49 34.59 1.71
CA THR A 394 -14.18 33.46 1.07
C THR A 394 -15.52 33.21 1.74
N ALA A 395 -16.57 32.97 0.95
CA ALA A 395 -17.86 32.48 1.42
C ALA A 395 -17.95 30.96 1.21
N PRO A 396 -17.53 30.12 2.18
CA PRO A 396 -17.56 28.67 2.02
C PRO A 396 -18.98 28.14 2.11
N TRP A 397 -19.21 26.98 1.50
CA TRP A 397 -20.37 26.14 1.78
C TRP A 397 -20.04 25.21 2.93
N VAL A 398 -20.90 25.13 3.94
CA VAL A 398 -20.66 24.28 5.11
C VAL A 398 -21.60 23.07 5.09
N MET A 399 -21.05 21.87 5.28
CA MET A 399 -21.82 20.63 5.31
C MET A 399 -21.52 19.80 6.57
N ALA A 400 -22.52 19.08 7.07
CA ALA A 400 -22.37 18.11 8.16
C ALA A 400 -22.32 16.67 7.63
N PRO A 401 -21.45 15.81 8.19
CA PRO A 401 -21.46 14.37 7.91
C PRO A 401 -22.57 13.64 8.68
N MET A 402 -23.03 12.51 8.14
CA MET A 402 -23.88 11.53 8.84
C MET A 402 -25.27 12.04 9.29
N ILE A 403 -25.80 13.07 8.65
CA ILE A 403 -27.19 13.51 8.83
C ILE A 403 -28.14 12.39 8.41
N ALA A 404 -29.00 11.94 9.31
CA ALA A 404 -29.98 10.88 9.08
C ALA A 404 -31.44 11.35 9.19
N THR A 405 -31.68 12.49 9.86
CA THR A 405 -33.02 13.04 10.09
C THR A 405 -33.13 14.49 9.61
N ASP A 406 -34.35 14.94 9.35
CA ASP A 406 -34.63 16.33 9.02
C ASP A 406 -34.34 17.29 10.19
N ASP A 407 -34.48 16.80 11.43
CA ASP A 407 -34.19 17.57 12.64
C ASP A 407 -32.68 17.83 12.82
N GLU A 408 -31.84 16.81 12.64
CA GLU A 408 -30.37 16.99 12.63
C GLU A 408 -29.95 18.00 11.55
N ALA A 409 -30.53 17.91 10.34
CA ALA A 409 -30.26 18.83 9.25
C ALA A 409 -30.63 20.27 9.60
N ARG A 410 -31.84 20.47 10.18
CA ARG A 410 -32.35 21.78 10.58
C ARG A 410 -31.49 22.40 11.66
N ARG A 411 -31.19 21.67 12.74
CA ARG A 411 -30.36 22.15 13.85
C ARG A 411 -28.97 22.55 13.40
N PHE A 412 -28.33 21.72 12.56
CA PHE A 412 -27.02 22.04 12.03
C PHE A 412 -27.06 23.31 11.15
N ALA A 413 -28.04 23.43 10.26
CA ALA A 413 -28.18 24.60 9.40
C ALA A 413 -28.46 25.89 10.20
N GLU A 414 -29.29 25.82 11.24
CA GLU A 414 -29.51 26.95 12.17
C GLU A 414 -28.21 27.35 12.86
N ARG A 415 -27.46 26.37 13.37
CA ARG A 415 -26.19 26.61 14.04
C ARG A 415 -25.14 27.22 13.12
N ALA A 416 -24.98 26.73 11.90
CA ALA A 416 -24.03 27.31 10.95
C ALA A 416 -24.38 28.78 10.63
N ARG A 417 -25.67 29.09 10.45
CA ARG A 417 -26.14 30.45 10.17
C ARG A 417 -25.91 31.44 11.32
N GLU A 418 -25.88 30.97 12.57
CA GLU A 418 -25.49 31.81 13.72
C GLU A 418 -24.08 32.41 13.57
N TYR A 419 -23.20 31.75 12.80
CA TYR A 419 -21.85 32.20 12.48
C TYR A 419 -21.73 32.91 11.12
N GLY A 420 -22.84 33.16 10.43
CA GLY A 420 -22.85 33.80 9.11
C GLY A 420 -22.39 32.89 7.97
N LEU A 421 -22.49 31.57 8.15
CA LEU A 421 -22.09 30.53 7.21
C LEU A 421 -23.26 29.94 6.40
#